data_AF-A0A078HN90-F1
#
_entry.id   AF-A0A078HN90-F1
#
_cell.length_a   1.000
_cell.length_b   1.000
_cell.length_c   1.000
_cell.angle_alpha   90.00
_cell.angle_beta   90.00
_cell.angle_gamma   90.00
#
_symmetry.space_group_name_H-M   'P 1'
#
loop_
_entity.id
_entity.type
_entity.pdbx_description
1 polymer ?
#
loop_
_entity_poly.entity_id
_entity_poly.type
_entity_poly.pdbx_seq_one_letter_code
_entity_poly.pdbx_strand_id
1 'polypeptide(L)'
;MRLLVAKEFLESVENIVTSQRPSWRADAASVDTNRNSVLLMDDLTLFAHGRVEDKPCLSVEIKPKCGFLPSSSFIAEENVIKKSITRFEMHQVLKLHDNEISEISEYDPLDLFSGSKDRIHKAIRALYATPQNNFRVFLNGSLVFGGLGGGTCKTTSKVEQDFEHLLKDIIKTKDGSRANHFIELVAETVYTSGVLDHLLDVQKLDKYNIEGAVHVYYDLINQPCRVCKELEKSKTSSTSQFSFMHSIPMAEKVNVLKEFLISATAKDCSVMISFRSTDAVISRSSSHSNLHLESAKQEFDYKVHFIDLDMRPLKKMEVYYELDKKIMNTYLEMVKKKEARGERRAQRQ
;
A
#
# COMPACT_ATOMS: atom_id res chain seq x y z
N MET A 1 -17.26 -15.62 -3.54
CA MET A 1 -18.61 -16.03 -4.02
C MET A 1 -19.55 -14.84 -3.95
N ARG A 2 -20.34 -14.56 -5.00
CA ARG A 2 -21.38 -13.52 -4.96
C ARG A 2 -22.63 -14.08 -4.29
N LEU A 3 -23.12 -13.43 -3.24
CA LEU A 3 -24.34 -13.80 -2.53
C LEU A 3 -25.39 -12.72 -2.70
N LEU A 4 -26.65 -13.11 -2.85
CA LEU A 4 -27.78 -12.19 -2.83
C LEU A 4 -28.14 -11.86 -1.38
N VAL A 5 -28.46 -10.60 -1.11
CA VAL A 5 -28.85 -10.12 0.22
C VAL A 5 -30.06 -9.19 0.12
N ALA A 6 -30.87 -9.19 1.17
CA ALA A 6 -31.99 -8.27 1.31
C ALA A 6 -31.49 -6.88 1.72
N LYS A 7 -32.30 -5.85 1.48
CA LYS A 7 -31.96 -4.47 1.86
C LYS A 7 -31.85 -4.33 3.38
N GLU A 8 -32.76 -4.97 4.10
CA GLU A 8 -32.85 -4.98 5.57
C GLU A 8 -31.61 -5.59 6.21
N PHE A 9 -30.97 -6.56 5.53
CA PHE A 9 -29.68 -7.11 5.95
C PHE A 9 -28.58 -6.03 5.89
N LEU A 10 -28.48 -5.28 4.79
CA LEU A 10 -27.48 -4.22 4.64
C LEU A 10 -27.72 -3.05 5.61
N GLU A 11 -28.98 -2.68 5.84
CA GLU A 11 -29.36 -1.68 6.85
C GLU A 11 -28.95 -2.12 8.27
N SER A 12 -29.16 -3.41 8.59
CA SER A 12 -28.74 -3.98 9.87
C SER A 12 -27.22 -3.98 10.02
N VAL A 13 -26.48 -4.32 8.96
CA VAL A 13 -25.01 -4.25 8.95
C VAL A 13 -24.52 -2.83 9.19
N GLU A 14 -25.05 -1.83 8.46
CA GLU A 14 -24.68 -0.42 8.65
C GLU A 14 -24.85 0.03 10.10
N ASN A 15 -26.01 -0.29 10.69
CA ASN A 15 -26.31 0.08 12.08
C ASN A 15 -25.33 -0.55 13.08
N ILE A 16 -24.91 -1.80 12.85
CA ILE A 16 -23.96 -2.51 13.73
C ILE A 16 -22.54 -1.94 13.60
N VAL A 17 -22.09 -1.65 12.38
CA VAL A 17 -20.68 -1.29 12.13
C VAL A 17 -20.40 0.19 12.30
N THR A 18 -21.41 1.06 12.20
CA THR A 18 -21.21 2.53 12.25
C THR A 18 -20.45 2.97 13.50
N SER A 19 -20.80 2.45 14.67
CA SER A 19 -20.14 2.79 15.94
C SER A 19 -18.74 2.17 16.10
N GLN A 20 -18.40 1.16 15.29
CA GLN A 20 -17.10 0.48 15.31
C GLN A 20 -16.10 1.12 14.35
N ARG A 21 -16.57 1.96 13.43
CA ARG A 21 -15.73 2.62 12.42
C ARG A 21 -15.08 3.87 13.02
N PRO A 22 -13.85 4.20 12.59
CA PRO A 22 -13.28 5.52 12.84
C PRO A 22 -14.24 6.61 12.35
N SER A 23 -14.42 7.69 13.13
CA SER A 23 -15.41 8.74 12.85
C SER A 23 -15.31 9.27 11.41
N TRP A 24 -14.10 9.66 10.98
CA TRP A 24 -13.87 10.17 9.62
C TRP A 24 -14.21 9.16 8.51
N ARG A 25 -14.14 7.84 8.79
CA ARG A 25 -14.58 6.80 7.84
C ARG A 25 -16.08 6.72 7.79
N ALA A 26 -16.77 6.80 8.93
CA ALA A 26 -18.22 6.83 9.01
C ALA A 26 -18.79 8.07 8.29
N ASP A 27 -18.13 9.22 8.43
CA ASP A 27 -18.51 10.45 7.74
C ASP A 27 -18.28 10.39 6.23
N ALA A 28 -17.23 9.71 5.78
CA ALA A 28 -16.84 9.67 4.38
C ALA A 28 -17.72 8.75 3.50
N ALA A 29 -18.28 7.69 4.06
CA ALA A 29 -19.10 6.72 3.31
C ALA A 29 -19.93 5.82 4.25
N SER A 30 -21.08 5.35 3.78
CA SER A 30 -21.91 4.32 4.40
C SER A 30 -21.96 3.05 3.54
N VAL A 31 -22.47 1.95 4.11
CA VAL A 31 -22.87 0.77 3.33
C VAL A 31 -23.92 1.19 2.30
N ASP A 32 -23.71 0.83 1.03
CA ASP A 32 -24.66 1.07 -0.05
C ASP A 32 -25.84 0.09 0.04
N THR A 33 -26.88 0.46 0.79
CA THR A 33 -28.08 -0.36 1.02
C THR A 33 -28.94 -0.56 -0.22
N ASN A 34 -28.63 0.10 -1.34
CA ASN A 34 -29.31 -0.13 -2.63
C ASN A 34 -28.75 -1.33 -3.40
N ARG A 35 -27.69 -1.98 -2.89
CA ARG A 35 -27.15 -3.21 -3.48
C ARG A 35 -27.97 -4.41 -3.06
N ASN A 36 -28.06 -5.39 -3.95
CA ASN A 36 -28.76 -6.66 -3.72
C ASN A 36 -27.81 -7.85 -3.59
N SER A 37 -26.50 -7.60 -3.53
CA SER A 37 -25.51 -8.66 -3.46
C SER A 37 -24.22 -8.21 -2.79
N VAL A 38 -23.57 -9.16 -2.11
CA VAL A 38 -22.25 -9.01 -1.46
C VAL A 38 -21.27 -10.06 -1.98
N LEU A 39 -19.98 -9.89 -1.67
CA LEU A 39 -18.95 -10.89 -1.91
C LEU A 39 -18.63 -11.60 -0.60
N LEU A 40 -18.86 -12.91 -0.55
CA LEU A 40 -18.30 -13.78 0.47
C LEU A 40 -16.87 -14.16 0.08
N MET A 41 -15.93 -13.95 0.99
CA MET A 41 -14.51 -14.23 0.82
C MET A 41 -14.02 -15.07 2.01
N ASP A 42 -12.94 -15.79 1.81
CA ASP A 42 -12.26 -16.48 2.89
C ASP A 42 -11.68 -15.46 3.88
N ASP A 43 -11.79 -15.74 5.17
CA ASP A 43 -11.10 -14.97 6.19
C ASP A 43 -9.60 -15.30 6.18
N LEU A 44 -8.84 -14.44 5.50
CA LEU A 44 -7.39 -14.60 5.33
C LEU A 44 -6.60 -14.28 6.60
N THR A 45 -7.27 -13.80 7.66
CA THR A 45 -6.64 -13.67 8.98
C THR A 45 -6.51 -15.01 9.69
N LEU A 46 -7.17 -16.06 9.18
CA LEU A 46 -7.14 -17.43 9.68
C LEU A 46 -6.41 -18.36 8.70
N PHE A 47 -5.69 -19.36 9.22
CA PHE A 47 -4.91 -20.27 8.38
C PHE A 47 -5.77 -21.37 7.73
N ALA A 48 -6.83 -21.85 8.39
CA ALA A 48 -7.72 -22.89 7.88
C ALA A 48 -9.17 -22.73 8.40
N HIS A 49 -10.15 -23.10 7.58
CA HIS A 49 -11.58 -23.08 7.93
C HIS A 49 -11.98 -24.36 8.65
N GLY A 50 -12.20 -24.28 9.97
CA GLY A 50 -12.78 -25.37 10.76
C GLY A 50 -11.83 -26.55 11.02
N ARG A 51 -11.84 -27.02 12.28
CA ARG A 51 -11.14 -28.21 12.81
C ARG A 51 -9.75 -28.47 12.24
N VAL A 52 -8.80 -27.63 12.64
CA VAL A 52 -7.39 -28.01 12.72
C VAL A 52 -6.91 -27.47 14.07
N GLU A 53 -6.36 -28.37 14.89
CA GLU A 53 -5.71 -28.18 16.21
C GLU A 53 -5.52 -26.72 16.66
N ASP A 54 -5.85 -26.40 17.93
CA ASP A 54 -5.78 -25.10 18.66
C ASP A 54 -4.44 -24.34 18.57
N LYS A 55 -3.88 -24.19 17.38
CA LYS A 55 -2.61 -23.53 17.11
C LYS A 55 -2.88 -22.08 16.74
N PRO A 56 -2.18 -21.14 17.37
CA PRO A 56 -2.35 -19.73 17.05
C PRO A 56 -1.98 -19.45 15.60
N CYS A 57 -2.83 -18.67 14.93
CA CYS A 57 -2.62 -18.15 13.58
C CYS A 57 -2.24 -16.68 13.66
N LEU A 58 -1.07 -16.36 13.14
CA LEU A 58 -0.59 -14.99 13.04
C LEU A 58 -0.70 -14.53 11.58
N SER A 59 -1.39 -13.43 11.33
CA SER A 59 -1.58 -12.91 9.98
C SER A 59 -1.12 -11.46 9.89
N VAL A 60 -0.47 -11.11 8.79
CA VAL A 60 0.12 -9.79 8.55
C VAL A 60 -0.48 -9.22 7.27
N GLU A 61 -0.99 -8.00 7.35
CA GLU A 61 -1.41 -7.24 6.17
C GLU A 61 -0.36 -6.15 5.89
N ILE A 62 0.18 -6.16 4.67
CA ILE A 62 1.12 -5.15 4.17
C ILE A 62 0.46 -4.41 3.01
N LYS A 63 0.43 -3.09 3.07
CA LYS A 63 0.06 -2.24 1.93
C LYS A 63 1.32 -1.66 1.30
N PRO A 64 1.90 -2.31 0.28
CA PRO A 64 3.28 -2.09 -0.12
C PRO A 64 3.50 -0.78 -0.90
N LYS A 65 2.42 -0.22 -1.48
CA LYS A 65 2.48 0.99 -2.33
C LYS A 65 3.32 0.77 -3.60
N CYS A 66 3.70 1.86 -4.28
CA CYS A 66 4.42 1.82 -5.56
C CYS A 66 5.91 1.54 -5.35
N GLY A 67 6.38 0.40 -5.86
CA GLY A 67 7.75 -0.12 -5.68
C GLY A 67 8.77 0.32 -6.73
N PHE A 68 8.47 1.31 -7.57
CA PHE A 68 9.40 1.81 -8.58
C PHE A 68 9.33 3.34 -8.72
N LEU A 69 10.42 3.92 -9.23
CA LEU A 69 10.47 5.31 -9.68
C LEU A 69 10.06 5.40 -11.15
N PRO A 70 9.18 6.35 -11.52
CA PRO A 70 8.77 6.51 -12.89
C PRO A 70 9.94 6.96 -13.78
N SER A 71 10.05 6.39 -14.98
CA SER A 71 11.06 6.74 -15.98
C SER A 71 10.49 7.52 -17.17
N SER A 72 9.18 7.80 -17.16
CA SER A 72 8.45 8.44 -18.26
C SER A 72 9.13 9.71 -18.79
N SER A 73 9.18 9.85 -20.11
CA SER A 73 9.58 11.06 -20.81
C SER A 73 8.51 12.15 -20.77
N PHE A 74 7.31 11.85 -20.25
CA PHE A 74 6.18 12.77 -20.12
C PHE A 74 6.07 13.38 -18.71
N ILE A 75 7.07 13.17 -17.85
CA ILE A 75 7.20 13.97 -16.63
C ILE A 75 7.68 15.36 -17.04
N ALA A 76 6.97 16.40 -16.60
CA ALA A 76 7.36 17.78 -16.87
C ALA A 76 8.73 18.10 -16.25
N GLU A 77 9.46 19.04 -16.85
CA GLU A 77 10.83 19.37 -16.45
C GLU A 77 10.89 19.88 -14.99
N GLU A 78 9.91 20.68 -14.59
CA GLU A 78 9.71 21.16 -13.22
C GLU A 78 9.44 20.02 -12.21
N ASN A 79 9.01 18.85 -12.68
CA ASN A 79 8.65 17.69 -11.88
C ASN A 79 9.71 16.58 -11.91
N VAL A 80 10.92 16.85 -12.43
CA VAL A 80 11.98 15.84 -12.62
C VAL A 80 12.35 15.07 -11.34
N ILE A 81 12.14 15.67 -10.16
CA ILE A 81 12.37 15.04 -8.86
C ILE A 81 11.56 13.75 -8.66
N LYS A 82 10.44 13.56 -9.38
CA LYS A 82 9.66 12.31 -9.41
C LYS A 82 10.48 11.11 -9.86
N LYS A 83 11.57 11.33 -10.60
CA LYS A 83 12.49 10.27 -11.07
C LYS A 83 13.48 9.82 -10.01
N SER A 84 13.60 10.55 -8.90
CA SER A 84 14.58 10.28 -7.83
C SER A 84 13.94 10.07 -6.46
N ILE A 85 12.76 10.62 -6.23
CA ILE A 85 12.03 10.54 -4.96
C ILE A 85 10.75 9.74 -5.16
N THR A 86 10.48 8.80 -4.25
CA THR A 86 9.31 7.94 -4.36
C THR A 86 8.02 8.73 -4.21
N ARG A 87 6.98 8.30 -4.93
CA ARG A 87 5.63 8.85 -4.74
C ARG A 87 5.16 8.67 -3.28
N PHE A 88 5.59 7.63 -2.58
CA PHE A 88 5.23 7.42 -1.18
C PHE A 88 5.82 8.51 -0.28
N GLU A 89 7.13 8.76 -0.40
CA GLU A 89 7.82 9.80 0.38
C GLU A 89 7.23 11.19 0.12
N MET A 90 7.03 11.57 -1.14
CA MET A 90 6.43 12.87 -1.45
C MET A 90 5.03 13.00 -0.86
N HIS A 91 4.24 11.92 -0.90
CA HIS A 91 2.89 11.91 -0.36
C HIS A 91 2.88 11.94 1.18
N GLN A 92 3.89 11.40 1.87
CA GLN A 92 4.02 11.54 3.33
C GLN A 92 4.12 13.01 3.73
N VAL A 93 4.83 13.85 2.95
CA VAL A 93 4.92 15.30 3.22
C VAL A 93 3.56 15.96 3.12
N LEU A 94 2.76 15.64 2.08
CA LEU A 94 1.40 16.17 1.95
C LEU A 94 0.50 15.69 3.11
N LYS A 95 0.55 14.41 3.46
CA LYS A 95 -0.24 13.87 4.56
C LYS A 95 0.10 14.53 5.89
N LEU A 96 1.39 14.79 6.16
CA LEU A 96 1.81 15.50 7.36
C LEU A 96 1.32 16.94 7.34
N HIS A 97 1.43 17.62 6.20
CA HIS A 97 0.90 18.97 6.01
C HIS A 97 -0.60 19.05 6.28
N ASP A 98 -1.37 18.06 5.81
CA ASP A 98 -2.82 17.98 5.98
C ASP A 98 -3.25 17.37 7.33
N ASN A 99 -2.29 17.09 8.24
CA ASN A 99 -2.50 16.45 9.54
C ASN A 99 -3.18 15.06 9.48
N GLU A 100 -3.03 14.34 8.37
CA GLU A 100 -3.52 12.96 8.23
C GLU A 100 -2.61 11.94 8.96
N ILE A 101 -1.36 12.33 9.23
CA ILE A 101 -0.37 11.54 9.95
C ILE A 101 0.36 12.42 10.96
N SER A 102 0.80 11.83 12.07
CA SER A 102 1.57 12.52 13.11
C SER A 102 3.04 12.72 12.74
N GLU A 103 3.58 11.86 11.89
CA GLU A 103 4.99 11.85 11.48
C GLU A 103 5.16 11.16 10.13
N ILE A 104 6.27 11.49 9.45
CA ILE A 104 6.67 10.84 8.20
C ILE A 104 7.13 9.41 8.50
N SER A 105 6.58 8.44 7.78
CA SER A 105 6.97 7.03 7.91
C SER A 105 8.44 6.81 7.55
N GLU A 106 9.09 5.91 8.28
CA GLU A 106 10.45 5.44 7.99
C GLU A 106 10.48 4.45 6.81
N TYR A 107 9.31 3.98 6.35
CA TYR A 107 9.16 2.97 5.30
C TYR A 107 9.45 3.53 3.90
N ASP A 108 10.27 2.79 3.16
CA ASP A 108 10.52 3.02 1.72
C ASP A 108 10.05 1.81 0.90
N PRO A 109 9.06 1.97 -0.01
CA PRO A 109 8.68 0.92 -0.94
C PRO A 109 9.84 0.38 -1.79
N LEU A 110 10.82 1.20 -2.16
CA LEU A 110 11.95 0.70 -2.97
C LEU A 110 12.80 -0.30 -2.20
N ASP A 111 12.84 -0.24 -0.87
CA ASP A 111 13.51 -1.23 -0.03
C ASP A 111 12.73 -2.55 -0.02
N LEU A 112 11.40 -2.50 0.07
CA LEU A 112 10.54 -3.69 0.06
C LEU A 112 10.53 -4.43 -1.29
N PHE A 113 10.57 -3.68 -2.40
CA PHE A 113 10.57 -4.23 -3.77
C PHE A 113 11.99 -4.42 -4.35
N SER A 114 13.02 -4.38 -3.50
CA SER A 114 14.42 -4.36 -3.95
C SER A 114 14.96 -5.71 -4.44
N GLY A 115 14.29 -6.82 -4.12
CA GLY A 115 14.86 -8.17 -4.26
C GLY A 115 16.06 -8.44 -3.33
N SER A 116 16.40 -7.51 -2.44
CA SER A 116 17.50 -7.65 -1.47
C SER A 116 16.93 -7.97 -0.10
N LYS A 117 17.34 -9.11 0.46
CA LYS A 117 16.93 -9.58 1.79
C LYS A 117 17.15 -8.53 2.88
N ASP A 118 18.31 -7.88 2.90
CA ASP A 118 18.64 -6.85 3.91
C ASP A 118 17.74 -5.62 3.80
N ARG A 119 17.46 -5.17 2.57
CA ARG A 119 16.56 -4.02 2.32
C ARG A 119 15.12 -4.36 2.63
N ILE A 120 14.66 -5.57 2.30
CA ILE A 120 13.33 -6.06 2.69
C ILE A 120 13.21 -6.07 4.22
N HIS A 121 14.20 -6.60 4.94
CA HIS A 121 14.21 -6.58 6.41
C HIS A 121 14.15 -5.17 6.98
N LYS A 122 14.91 -4.23 6.41
CA LYS A 122 14.84 -2.80 6.75
C LYS A 122 13.43 -2.24 6.52
N ALA A 123 12.78 -2.57 5.41
CA ALA A 123 11.43 -2.14 5.09
C ALA A 123 10.39 -2.69 6.07
N ILE A 124 10.44 -3.98 6.41
CA ILE A 124 9.54 -4.58 7.41
C ILE A 124 9.76 -3.96 8.80
N ARG A 125 11.01 -3.70 9.19
CA ARG A 125 11.31 -2.99 10.44
C ARG A 125 10.73 -1.57 10.46
N ALA A 126 10.83 -0.85 9.34
CA ALA A 126 10.28 0.49 9.21
C ALA A 126 8.75 0.52 9.24
N LEU A 127 8.10 -0.48 8.62
CA LEU A 127 6.66 -0.72 8.72
C LEU A 127 6.24 -1.05 10.15
N TYR A 128 7.01 -1.86 10.88
CA TYR A 128 6.79 -2.11 12.29
C TYR A 128 6.93 -0.83 13.14
N ALA A 129 7.94 -0.01 12.88
CA ALA A 129 8.17 1.23 13.63
C ALA A 129 7.09 2.28 13.37
N THR A 130 6.66 2.45 12.11
CA THR A 130 5.67 3.45 11.68
C THR A 130 4.56 2.81 10.84
N PRO A 131 3.62 2.06 11.46
CA PRO A 131 2.68 1.21 10.72
C PRO A 131 1.70 1.95 9.82
N GLN A 132 1.27 3.15 10.25
CA GLN A 132 0.25 3.96 9.57
C GLN A 132 -0.93 3.12 9.03
N ASN A 133 -1.19 3.16 7.73
CA ASN A 133 -2.15 2.28 7.06
C ASN A 133 -1.47 1.22 6.18
N ASN A 134 -0.19 0.97 6.43
CA ASN A 134 0.67 0.12 5.64
C ASN A 134 0.98 -1.22 6.30
N PHE A 135 0.78 -1.35 7.61
CA PHE A 135 1.09 -2.57 8.34
C PHE A 135 0.05 -2.86 9.43
N ARG A 136 -0.48 -4.10 9.43
CA ARG A 136 -1.36 -4.61 10.49
C ARG A 136 -0.99 -6.05 10.81
N VAL A 137 -1.20 -6.44 12.06
CA VAL A 137 -1.03 -7.83 12.51
C VAL A 137 -2.30 -8.29 13.22
N PHE A 138 -2.69 -9.52 12.92
CA PHE A 138 -3.87 -10.18 13.45
C PHE A 138 -3.44 -11.48 14.14
N LEU A 139 -4.05 -11.77 15.29
CA LEU A 139 -3.94 -13.05 15.97
C LEU A 139 -5.32 -13.69 16.02
N ASN A 140 -5.49 -14.84 15.38
CA ASN A 140 -6.76 -15.58 15.32
C ASN A 140 -7.93 -14.67 14.89
N GLY A 141 -7.71 -13.83 13.87
CA GLY A 141 -8.68 -12.86 13.34
C GLY A 141 -8.89 -11.59 14.15
N SER A 142 -8.27 -11.47 15.32
CA SER A 142 -8.31 -10.23 16.11
C SER A 142 -7.14 -9.32 15.75
N LEU A 143 -7.40 -8.04 15.48
CA LEU A 143 -6.33 -7.05 15.24
C LEU A 143 -5.54 -6.82 16.53
N VAL A 144 -4.23 -7.06 16.50
CA VAL A 144 -3.32 -6.95 17.66
C VAL A 144 -2.23 -5.90 17.50
N PHE A 145 -1.97 -5.46 16.27
CA PHE A 145 -0.96 -4.43 15.97
C PHE A 145 -1.37 -3.58 14.76
N GLY A 146 -1.02 -2.30 14.77
CA GLY A 146 -1.49 -1.32 13.79
C GLY A 146 -2.89 -0.80 14.12
N GLY A 147 -3.63 -0.30 13.14
CA GLY A 147 -4.96 0.25 13.41
C GLY A 147 -5.91 0.38 12.22
N LEU A 148 -7.20 0.48 12.57
CA LEU A 148 -8.31 0.53 11.62
C LEU A 148 -8.44 1.91 10.94
N GLY A 149 -7.92 2.97 11.58
CA GLY A 149 -8.07 4.36 11.15
C GLY A 149 -6.97 4.93 10.28
N GLY A 150 -5.94 4.14 9.91
CA GLY A 150 -4.88 4.55 8.99
C GLY A 150 -3.93 5.67 9.42
N GLY A 151 -4.19 6.31 10.56
CA GLY A 151 -3.33 7.29 11.22
C GLY A 151 -2.72 6.77 12.52
N THR A 152 -2.40 5.47 12.61
CA THR A 152 -1.73 4.97 13.81
C THR A 152 -0.36 5.63 13.95
N CYS A 153 -0.14 6.19 15.15
CA CYS A 153 1.13 6.77 15.56
C CYS A 153 2.25 5.72 15.52
N LYS A 154 3.50 6.20 15.60
CA LYS A 154 4.67 5.36 15.80
C LYS A 154 4.49 4.39 16.96
N THR A 155 5.06 3.21 16.78
CA THR A 155 5.06 2.15 17.77
C THR A 155 5.80 2.63 19.01
N THR A 156 5.07 2.72 20.13
CA THR A 156 5.63 3.14 21.42
C THR A 156 6.19 1.93 22.16
N SER A 157 7.09 2.14 23.11
CA SER A 157 7.66 1.06 23.92
C SER A 157 6.61 0.21 24.64
N LYS A 158 5.45 0.80 25.00
CA LYS A 158 4.33 0.05 25.57
C LYS A 158 3.73 -0.93 24.54
N VAL A 159 3.47 -0.45 23.31
CA VAL A 159 2.95 -1.30 22.23
C VAL A 159 3.94 -2.41 21.88
N GLU A 160 5.24 -2.11 21.86
CA GLU A 160 6.28 -3.13 21.64
C GLU A 160 6.27 -4.21 22.72
N GLN A 161 6.14 -3.83 23.99
CA GLN A 161 6.07 -4.77 25.12
C GLN A 161 4.80 -5.63 25.07
N ASP A 162 3.65 -5.01 24.81
CA ASP A 162 2.37 -5.72 24.69
C ASP A 162 2.43 -6.74 23.53
N PHE A 163 3.02 -6.35 22.39
CA PHE A 163 3.19 -7.23 21.23
C PHE A 163 4.21 -8.35 21.48
N GLU A 164 5.34 -8.06 22.13
CA GLU A 164 6.35 -9.06 22.54
C GLU A 164 5.74 -10.15 23.44
N HIS A 165 4.86 -9.76 24.37
CA HIS A 165 4.15 -10.72 25.22
C HIS A 165 3.16 -11.57 24.43
N LEU A 166 2.44 -10.96 23.48
CA LEU A 166 1.45 -11.64 22.65
C LEU A 166 2.09 -12.70 21.73
N LEU A 167 3.33 -12.50 21.30
CA LEU A 167 4.07 -13.45 20.46
C LEU A 167 4.60 -14.68 21.22
N LYS A 168 4.48 -14.74 22.55
CA LYS A 168 5.09 -15.77 23.40
C LYS A 168 4.77 -17.20 22.98
N ASP A 169 3.51 -17.47 22.63
CA ASP A 169 3.04 -18.80 22.29
C ASP A 169 3.25 -19.17 20.81
N ILE A 170 3.76 -18.21 20.02
CA ILE A 170 3.98 -18.35 18.58
C ILE A 170 5.48 -18.47 18.27
N ILE A 171 6.28 -17.58 18.87
CA ILE A 171 7.73 -17.51 18.71
C ILE A 171 8.38 -17.93 20.03
N LYS A 172 8.84 -19.18 20.05
CA LYS A 172 9.40 -19.90 21.21
C LYS A 172 10.86 -19.51 21.45
N THR A 173 11.11 -18.21 21.65
CA THR A 173 12.43 -17.65 21.97
C THR A 173 12.42 -16.90 23.30
N LYS A 174 13.59 -16.41 23.72
CA LYS A 174 13.76 -15.65 24.97
C LYS A 174 12.98 -14.32 24.90
N ASP A 175 12.49 -13.88 26.06
CA ASP A 175 11.83 -12.57 26.19
C ASP A 175 12.75 -11.43 25.70
N GLY A 176 12.14 -10.42 25.07
CA GLY A 176 12.83 -9.24 24.54
C GLY A 176 13.39 -9.43 23.12
N SER A 177 13.08 -10.55 22.46
CA SER A 177 13.58 -10.84 21.11
C SER A 177 12.50 -11.28 20.12
N ARG A 178 11.28 -11.59 20.55
CA ARG A 178 10.24 -12.17 19.69
C ARG A 178 9.79 -11.22 18.60
N ALA A 179 9.67 -9.92 18.88
CA ALA A 179 9.35 -8.91 17.87
C ALA A 179 10.40 -8.86 16.75
N ASN A 180 11.69 -9.02 17.08
CA ASN A 180 12.75 -9.09 16.07
C ASN A 180 12.67 -10.35 15.22
N HIS A 181 12.41 -11.50 15.83
CA HIS A 181 12.19 -12.76 15.11
C HIS A 181 10.91 -12.72 14.25
N PHE A 182 9.87 -12.01 14.70
CA PHE A 182 8.67 -11.76 13.90
C PHE A 182 8.98 -10.91 12.67
N ILE A 183 9.73 -9.81 12.83
CA ILE A 183 10.16 -8.97 11.71
C ILE A 183 10.97 -9.80 10.70
N GLU A 184 11.89 -10.63 11.19
CA GLU A 184 12.67 -11.56 10.35
C GLU A 184 11.76 -12.56 9.64
N LEU A 185 10.84 -13.22 10.35
CA LEU A 185 9.87 -14.16 9.77
C LEU A 185 9.12 -13.55 8.60
N VAL A 186 8.59 -12.33 8.76
CA VAL A 186 7.86 -11.62 7.71
C VAL A 186 8.79 -11.26 6.55
N ALA A 187 9.99 -10.76 6.83
CA ALA A 187 10.96 -10.37 5.82
C ALA A 187 11.43 -11.57 4.97
N GLU A 188 11.79 -12.68 5.62
CA GLU A 188 12.16 -13.93 4.96
C GLU A 188 11.01 -14.44 4.08
N THR A 189 9.78 -14.40 4.59
CA THR A 189 8.61 -14.89 3.84
C THR A 189 8.32 -14.04 2.61
N VAL A 190 8.42 -12.72 2.75
CA VAL A 190 8.31 -11.79 1.61
C VAL A 190 9.36 -12.11 0.56
N TYR A 191 10.62 -12.29 0.98
CA TYR A 191 11.74 -12.61 0.10
C TYR A 191 11.57 -13.97 -0.60
N THR A 192 11.31 -15.05 0.15
CA THR A 192 11.23 -16.42 -0.40
C THR A 192 9.98 -16.65 -1.24
N SER A 193 8.89 -15.93 -0.96
CA SER A 193 7.65 -16.07 -1.74
C SER A 193 7.76 -15.53 -3.18
N GLY A 194 8.66 -14.58 -3.44
CA GLY A 194 8.76 -13.88 -4.74
C GLY A 194 7.50 -13.11 -5.15
N VAL A 195 6.50 -12.99 -4.27
CA VAL A 195 5.16 -12.49 -4.63
C VAL A 195 5.19 -11.02 -5.08
N LEU A 196 6.12 -10.25 -4.51
CA LEU A 196 6.25 -8.82 -4.77
C LEU A 196 6.89 -8.55 -6.13
N ASP A 197 7.65 -9.48 -6.70
CA ASP A 197 8.25 -9.32 -8.03
C ASP A 197 7.14 -9.28 -9.09
N HIS A 198 6.19 -10.23 -9.01
CA HIS A 198 5.02 -10.23 -9.89
C HIS A 198 4.14 -8.99 -9.68
N LEU A 199 3.94 -8.56 -8.44
CA LEU A 199 3.19 -7.33 -8.17
C LEU A 199 3.88 -6.11 -8.81
N LEU A 200 5.21 -6.02 -8.70
CA LEU A 200 5.99 -4.93 -9.26
C LEU A 200 5.87 -4.87 -10.78
N ASP A 201 5.88 -6.00 -11.46
CA ASP A 201 5.68 -6.07 -12.92
C ASP A 201 4.32 -5.50 -13.32
N VAL A 202 3.26 -5.80 -12.55
CA VAL A 202 1.92 -5.22 -12.78
C VAL A 202 1.91 -3.72 -12.47
N GLN A 203 2.62 -3.26 -11.43
CA GLN A 203 2.75 -1.82 -11.14
C GLN A 203 3.46 -1.07 -12.27
N LYS A 204 4.45 -1.68 -12.93
CA LYS A 204 5.21 -1.09 -14.05
C LYS A 204 4.43 -0.99 -15.36
N LEU A 205 3.19 -1.51 -15.42
CA LEU A 205 2.28 -1.24 -16.54
C LEU A 205 1.99 0.27 -16.71
N ASP A 206 2.15 1.08 -15.66
CA ASP A 206 2.16 2.55 -15.77
C ASP A 206 3.47 3.05 -16.40
N LYS A 207 3.52 2.98 -17.74
CA LYS A 207 4.67 3.41 -18.55
C LYS A 207 4.77 4.94 -18.67
N TYR A 208 3.63 5.62 -18.74
CA TYR A 208 3.56 7.03 -19.12
C TYR A 208 3.52 7.99 -17.94
N ASN A 209 3.37 7.47 -16.71
CA ASN A 209 2.99 8.24 -15.53
C ASN A 209 1.61 8.90 -15.72
N ILE A 210 1.00 9.37 -14.63
CA ILE A 210 -0.27 10.11 -14.70
C ILE A 210 -0.14 11.38 -15.54
N GLU A 211 1.02 12.04 -15.54
CA GLU A 211 1.29 13.23 -16.36
C GLU A 211 1.16 12.95 -17.86
N GLY A 212 1.50 11.74 -18.34
CA GLY A 212 1.26 11.35 -19.74
C GLY A 212 -0.13 10.75 -19.95
N ALA A 213 -0.56 9.83 -19.08
CA ALA A 213 -1.79 9.06 -19.25
C ALA A 213 -3.06 9.94 -19.24
N VAL A 214 -3.03 11.07 -18.53
CA VAL A 214 -4.18 12.00 -18.46
C VAL A 214 -4.53 12.63 -19.83
N HIS A 215 -3.55 12.81 -20.74
CA HIS A 215 -3.80 13.33 -22.09
C HIS A 215 -4.65 12.37 -22.90
N VAL A 216 -4.29 11.09 -22.84
CA VAL A 216 -5.01 10.01 -23.51
C VAL A 216 -6.43 9.84 -22.93
N TYR A 217 -6.60 10.08 -21.63
CA TYR A 217 -7.92 10.08 -20.99
C TYR A 217 -8.86 11.10 -21.62
N TYR A 218 -8.42 12.35 -21.81
CA TYR A 218 -9.25 13.39 -22.42
C TYR A 218 -9.65 13.06 -23.85
N ASP A 219 -8.74 12.47 -24.63
CA ASP A 219 -9.04 12.00 -25.99
C ASP A 219 -10.09 10.89 -25.98
N LEU A 220 -9.99 9.92 -25.06
CA LEU A 220 -10.91 8.79 -24.98
C LEU A 220 -12.34 9.23 -24.63
N ILE A 221 -12.49 10.22 -23.73
CA ILE A 221 -13.80 10.77 -23.35
C ILE A 221 -14.30 11.82 -24.34
N ASN A 222 -13.58 12.06 -25.44
CA ASN A 222 -13.91 13.05 -26.47
C ASN A 222 -14.10 14.47 -25.90
N GLN A 223 -13.22 14.87 -24.98
CA GLN A 223 -13.22 16.21 -24.39
C GLN A 223 -11.93 16.96 -24.71
N PRO A 224 -11.97 18.30 -24.83
CA PRO A 224 -10.76 19.08 -24.99
C PRO A 224 -9.79 18.85 -23.81
N CYS A 225 -8.53 18.53 -24.11
CA CYS A 225 -7.54 18.26 -23.07
C CYS A 225 -7.32 19.48 -22.16
N ARG A 226 -7.75 19.35 -20.90
CA ARG A 226 -7.60 20.42 -19.90
C ARG A 226 -6.13 20.68 -19.58
N VAL A 227 -5.29 19.65 -19.57
CA VAL A 227 -3.86 19.78 -19.27
C VAL A 227 -3.15 20.64 -20.31
N CYS A 228 -3.38 20.39 -21.60
CA CYS A 228 -2.82 21.22 -22.67
C CYS A 228 -3.27 22.70 -22.54
N LYS A 229 -4.55 22.93 -22.22
CA LYS A 229 -5.06 24.29 -21.98
C LYS A 229 -4.42 24.98 -20.77
N GLU A 230 -4.06 24.24 -19.73
CA GLU A 230 -3.36 24.78 -18.56
C GLU A 230 -1.91 25.16 -18.91
N LEU A 231 -1.20 24.28 -19.64
CA LEU A 231 0.18 24.51 -20.10
C LEU A 231 0.30 25.71 -21.06
N GLU A 232 -0.66 25.86 -21.98
CA GLU A 232 -0.70 27.02 -22.90
C GLU A 232 -0.83 28.35 -22.15
N LYS A 233 -1.59 28.38 -21.04
CA LYS A 233 -1.78 29.58 -20.22
C LYS A 233 -0.56 29.92 -19.39
N SER A 234 0.14 28.92 -18.85
CA SER A 234 1.27 29.12 -17.95
C SER A 234 2.57 29.50 -18.66
N LYS A 235 2.65 29.37 -20.00
CA LYS A 235 3.88 29.59 -20.80
C LYS A 235 5.07 28.72 -20.33
N THR A 236 4.82 27.69 -19.53
CA THR A 236 5.84 26.77 -18.99
C THR A 236 5.86 25.51 -19.84
N SER A 237 7.05 25.19 -20.36
CA SER A 237 7.39 23.96 -21.07
C SER A 237 6.71 23.80 -22.45
N SER A 238 7.45 23.21 -23.40
CA SER A 238 7.01 23.12 -24.79
C SER A 238 5.76 22.23 -24.93
N THR A 239 4.67 22.78 -25.48
CA THR A 239 3.46 22.04 -25.87
C THR A 239 3.78 20.80 -26.73
N SER A 240 4.96 20.79 -27.35
CA SER A 240 5.48 19.69 -28.16
C SER A 240 5.65 18.37 -27.40
N GLN A 241 5.99 18.39 -26.11
CA GLN A 241 6.28 17.17 -25.32
C GLN A 241 5.09 16.22 -25.26
N PHE A 242 3.87 16.76 -25.11
CA PHE A 242 2.65 15.98 -24.95
C PHE A 242 1.86 15.78 -26.25
N SER A 243 2.27 16.46 -27.34
CA SER A 243 1.63 16.31 -28.66
C SER A 243 1.62 14.85 -29.14
N PHE A 244 2.68 14.10 -28.83
CA PHE A 244 2.77 12.68 -29.14
C PHE A 244 1.61 11.89 -28.53
N MET A 245 1.23 12.15 -27.27
CA MET A 245 0.15 11.42 -26.60
C MET A 245 -1.20 11.55 -27.33
N HIS A 246 -1.44 12.70 -27.96
CA HIS A 246 -2.64 12.95 -28.75
C HIS A 246 -2.59 12.30 -30.15
N SER A 247 -1.40 12.05 -30.69
CA SER A 247 -1.21 11.41 -31.99
C SER A 247 -1.34 9.88 -31.97
N ILE A 248 -1.31 9.25 -30.78
CA ILE A 248 -1.42 7.80 -30.60
C ILE A 248 -2.74 7.27 -31.21
N PRO A 249 -2.74 6.12 -31.91
CA PRO A 249 -3.97 5.49 -32.39
C PRO A 249 -4.97 5.16 -31.26
N MET A 250 -6.28 5.27 -31.55
CA MET A 250 -7.32 5.09 -30.52
C MET A 250 -7.27 3.72 -29.81
N ALA A 251 -6.94 2.64 -30.54
CA ALA A 251 -6.80 1.32 -29.94
C ALA A 251 -5.67 1.26 -28.89
N GLU A 252 -4.55 1.94 -29.16
CA GLU A 252 -3.41 2.02 -28.25
C GLU A 252 -3.71 2.93 -27.06
N LYS A 253 -4.45 4.04 -27.28
CA LYS A 253 -4.97 4.91 -26.22
C LYS A 253 -5.78 4.14 -25.17
N VAL A 254 -6.65 3.23 -25.61
CA VAL A 254 -7.43 2.37 -24.71
C VAL A 254 -6.50 1.47 -23.89
N ASN A 255 -5.44 0.92 -24.48
CA ASN A 255 -4.49 0.06 -23.77
C ASN A 255 -3.68 0.84 -22.73
N VAL A 256 -3.22 2.05 -23.05
CA VAL A 256 -2.51 2.94 -22.10
C VAL A 256 -3.34 3.16 -20.84
N LEU A 257 -4.64 3.47 -20.99
CA LEU A 257 -5.51 3.73 -19.85
C LEU A 257 -5.86 2.46 -19.07
N LYS A 258 -6.06 1.33 -19.75
CA LYS A 258 -6.26 0.03 -19.09
C LYS A 258 -5.05 -0.35 -18.25
N GLU A 259 -3.86 -0.30 -18.84
CA GLU A 259 -2.58 -0.58 -18.16
C GLU A 259 -2.37 0.34 -16.96
N PHE A 260 -2.66 1.64 -17.09
CA PHE A 260 -2.58 2.60 -16.00
C PHE A 260 -3.54 2.24 -14.84
N LEU A 261 -4.80 1.90 -15.14
CA LEU A 261 -5.79 1.57 -14.11
C LEU A 261 -5.48 0.23 -13.42
N ILE A 262 -4.97 -0.76 -14.15
CA ILE A 262 -4.47 -2.03 -13.57
C ILE A 262 -3.30 -1.74 -12.63
N SER A 263 -2.33 -0.93 -13.08
CA SER A 263 -1.22 -0.47 -12.24
C SER A 263 -1.71 0.28 -11.00
N ALA A 264 -2.74 1.14 -11.12
CA ALA A 264 -3.32 1.86 -10.00
C ALA A 264 -4.05 0.94 -8.99
N THR A 265 -4.60 -0.19 -9.42
CA THR A 265 -5.06 -1.25 -8.52
C THR A 265 -3.87 -1.90 -7.81
N ALA A 266 -2.84 -2.33 -8.53
CA ALA A 266 -1.65 -2.98 -7.97
C ALA A 266 -0.82 -2.09 -7.01
N LYS A 267 -0.84 -0.77 -7.20
CA LYS A 267 -0.17 0.21 -6.31
C LYS A 267 -0.91 0.44 -4.99
N ASP A 268 -2.15 -0.03 -4.85
CA ASP A 268 -2.98 0.24 -3.68
C ASP A 268 -3.76 -0.97 -3.17
N CYS A 269 -3.42 -2.17 -3.65
CA CYS A 269 -3.80 -3.45 -3.05
C CYS A 269 -3.02 -3.70 -1.74
N SER A 270 -3.44 -4.70 -0.97
CA SER A 270 -2.68 -5.22 0.18
C SER A 270 -2.27 -6.66 -0.05
N VAL A 271 -1.20 -7.09 0.61
CA VAL A 271 -0.72 -8.47 0.68
C VAL A 271 -1.01 -8.98 2.08
N MET A 272 -1.72 -10.10 2.19
CA MET A 272 -1.94 -10.81 3.45
C MET A 272 -1.06 -12.05 3.50
N ILE A 273 -0.29 -12.17 4.58
CA ILE A 273 0.57 -13.32 4.87
C ILE A 273 0.09 -13.95 6.16
N SER A 274 -0.38 -15.19 6.12
CA SER A 274 -0.79 -15.92 7.32
C SER A 274 0.21 -17.02 7.67
N PHE A 275 0.47 -17.19 8.95
CA PHE A 275 1.47 -18.08 9.52
C PHE A 275 0.85 -19.02 10.53
N ARG A 276 1.35 -20.26 10.55
CA ARG A 276 1.06 -21.24 11.58
C ARG A 276 2.32 -22.01 11.92
N SER A 277 2.66 -22.12 13.21
CA SER A 277 3.81 -22.93 13.62
C SER A 277 3.53 -24.42 13.40
N THR A 278 4.52 -25.13 12.87
CA THR A 278 4.44 -26.57 12.60
C THR A 278 5.30 -27.33 13.61
N ASP A 279 4.76 -28.41 14.18
CA ASP A 279 5.56 -29.33 14.98
C ASP A 279 6.20 -30.34 14.03
N ALA A 280 7.51 -30.55 14.13
CA ALA A 280 8.33 -31.37 13.23
C ALA A 280 7.87 -32.85 13.04
N VAL A 281 6.82 -33.29 13.75
CA VAL A 281 6.42 -34.70 13.89
C VAL A 281 5.12 -35.03 13.14
N ILE A 282 4.28 -34.04 12.78
CA ILE A 282 2.99 -34.32 12.12
C ILE A 282 3.10 -34.07 10.62
N SER A 283 2.68 -35.07 9.85
CA SER A 283 2.74 -35.18 8.39
C SER A 283 2.54 -33.83 7.68
N ARG A 284 3.58 -33.41 6.95
CA ARG A 284 3.56 -32.26 6.04
C ARG A 284 2.35 -32.37 5.12
N SER A 285 1.32 -31.53 5.32
CA SER A 285 0.29 -31.38 4.30
C SER A 285 0.95 -30.72 3.08
N SER A 286 1.04 -31.43 1.96
CA SER A 286 1.85 -31.07 0.79
C SER A 286 1.39 -29.82 0.02
N SER A 287 0.40 -29.07 0.53
CA SER A 287 -0.25 -27.96 -0.19
C SER A 287 0.14 -26.57 0.29
N HIS A 288 0.98 -26.45 1.35
CA HIS A 288 1.35 -25.15 1.92
C HIS A 288 2.85 -24.89 1.83
N SER A 289 3.21 -23.63 1.63
CA SER A 289 4.61 -23.22 1.66
C SER A 289 5.09 -23.23 3.11
N ASN A 290 6.36 -23.57 3.30
CA ASN A 290 6.96 -23.71 4.63
C ASN A 290 8.26 -22.90 4.67
N LEU A 291 8.51 -22.27 5.81
CA LEU A 291 9.70 -21.49 6.09
C LEU A 291 10.31 -21.96 7.41
N HIS A 292 11.59 -22.32 7.36
CA HIS A 292 12.40 -22.54 8.55
C HIS A 292 13.05 -21.22 8.98
N LEU A 293 12.71 -20.72 10.17
CA LEU A 293 13.31 -19.52 10.74
C LEU A 293 14.51 -19.93 11.61
N GLU A 294 15.71 -19.82 11.04
CA GLU A 294 16.98 -20.24 11.67
C GLU A 294 17.23 -19.59 13.04
N SER A 295 16.94 -18.29 13.16
CA SER A 295 17.16 -17.53 14.39
C SER A 295 16.31 -18.03 15.57
N ALA A 296 15.08 -18.48 15.31
CA ALA A 296 14.18 -19.05 16.30
C ALA A 296 14.23 -20.58 16.38
N LYS A 297 14.89 -21.24 15.40
CA LYS A 297 14.87 -22.71 15.22
C LYS A 297 13.44 -23.27 15.16
N GLN A 298 12.55 -22.58 14.45
CA GLN A 298 11.14 -22.94 14.31
C GLN A 298 10.73 -23.00 12.85
N GLU A 299 9.77 -23.87 12.55
CA GLU A 299 9.14 -23.96 11.23
C GLU A 299 7.74 -23.35 11.25
N PHE A 300 7.42 -22.65 10.18
CA PHE A 300 6.13 -22.02 9.96
C PHE A 300 5.60 -22.40 8.58
N ASP A 301 4.39 -22.93 8.54
CA ASP A 301 3.63 -22.93 7.30
C ASP A 301 3.14 -21.50 7.06
N TYR A 302 3.15 -21.06 5.79
CA TYR A 302 2.64 -19.76 5.41
C TYR A 302 1.78 -19.80 4.14
N LYS A 303 0.88 -18.81 4.03
CA LYS A 303 0.10 -18.53 2.83
C LYS A 303 0.21 -17.05 2.50
N VAL A 304 0.17 -16.72 1.22
CA VAL A 304 0.22 -15.35 0.73
C VAL A 304 -0.96 -15.10 -0.20
N HIS A 305 -1.67 -14.01 0.02
CA HIS A 305 -2.84 -13.62 -0.76
C HIS A 305 -2.82 -12.12 -1.06
N PHE A 306 -3.36 -11.73 -2.20
CA PHE A 306 -3.65 -10.33 -2.50
C PHE A 306 -5.11 -10.00 -2.17
N ILE A 307 -5.34 -8.84 -1.57
CA ILE A 307 -6.67 -8.27 -1.32
C ILE A 307 -6.76 -6.85 -1.88
N ASP A 308 -7.97 -6.29 -1.91
CA ASP A 308 -8.25 -4.94 -2.44
C ASP A 308 -7.88 -4.78 -3.94
N LEU A 309 -8.17 -5.82 -4.73
CA LEU A 309 -7.94 -5.84 -6.19
C LEU A 309 -9.10 -5.25 -7.01
N ASP A 310 -9.89 -4.37 -6.42
CA ASP A 310 -11.02 -3.74 -7.10
C ASP A 310 -10.56 -2.89 -8.30
N MET A 311 -11.33 -2.96 -9.38
CA MET A 311 -11.09 -2.17 -10.59
C MET A 311 -11.20 -0.67 -10.28
N ARG A 312 -10.21 0.11 -10.71
CA ARG A 312 -10.27 1.57 -10.60
C ARG A 312 -11.21 2.17 -11.66
N PRO A 313 -12.19 3.01 -11.27
CA PRO A 313 -13.06 3.68 -12.23
C PRO A 313 -12.26 4.63 -13.15
N LEU A 314 -12.56 4.64 -14.45
CA LEU A 314 -11.90 5.52 -15.43
C LEU A 314 -11.98 7.00 -15.05
N LYS A 315 -13.11 7.44 -14.48
CA LYS A 315 -13.29 8.83 -14.01
C LYS A 315 -12.29 9.27 -12.93
N LYS A 316 -11.56 8.35 -12.30
CA LYS A 316 -10.52 8.70 -11.31
C LYS A 316 -9.25 9.27 -11.95
N MET A 317 -9.09 9.23 -13.28
CA MET A 317 -7.92 9.80 -13.96
C MET A 317 -7.69 11.28 -13.58
N GLU A 318 -8.75 12.09 -13.56
CA GLU A 318 -8.66 13.49 -13.12
C GLU A 318 -8.24 13.61 -11.65
N VAL A 319 -8.82 12.78 -10.78
CA VAL A 319 -8.48 12.75 -9.34
C VAL A 319 -7.01 12.36 -9.14
N TYR A 320 -6.51 11.39 -9.90
CA TYR A 320 -5.10 10.99 -9.83
C TYR A 320 -4.16 12.10 -10.27
N TYR A 321 -4.52 12.82 -11.35
CA TYR A 321 -3.72 13.93 -11.86
C TYR A 321 -3.69 15.11 -10.88
N GLU A 322 -4.84 15.52 -10.35
CA GLU A 322 -4.90 16.62 -9.39
C GLU A 322 -4.19 16.27 -8.07
N LEU A 323 -4.32 15.02 -7.60
CA LEU A 323 -3.59 14.57 -6.41
C LEU A 323 -2.07 14.55 -6.64
N ASP A 324 -1.62 14.11 -7.82
CA ASP A 324 -0.19 14.12 -8.17
C ASP A 324 0.37 15.55 -8.20
N LYS A 325 -0.36 16.51 -8.80
CA LYS A 325 -0.01 17.94 -8.73
C LYS A 325 0.04 18.46 -7.29
N LYS A 326 -0.95 18.13 -6.46
CA LYS A 326 -0.98 18.56 -5.05
C LYS A 326 0.24 18.06 -4.29
N ILE A 327 0.57 16.77 -4.43
CA ILE A 327 1.74 16.15 -3.81
C ILE A 327 3.03 16.84 -4.25
N MET A 328 3.18 17.05 -5.56
CA MET A 328 4.36 17.70 -6.13
C MET A 328 4.55 19.11 -5.59
N ASN A 329 3.49 19.93 -5.63
CA ASN A 329 3.56 21.31 -5.16
C ASN A 329 3.94 21.37 -3.68
N THR A 330 3.30 20.56 -2.83
CA THR A 330 3.60 20.53 -1.39
C THR A 330 5.02 20.05 -1.11
N TYR A 331 5.53 19.07 -1.86
CA TYR A 331 6.90 18.60 -1.69
C TYR A 331 7.93 19.66 -2.11
N LEU A 332 7.74 20.31 -3.26
CA LEU A 332 8.62 21.38 -3.73
C LEU A 332 8.64 22.57 -2.78
N GLU A 333 7.50 22.94 -2.18
CA GLU A 333 7.45 23.96 -1.14
C GLU A 333 8.26 23.58 0.11
N MET A 334 8.19 22.31 0.53
CA MET A 334 8.99 21.81 1.65
C MET A 334 10.49 21.91 1.33
N VAL A 335 10.92 21.50 0.13
CA VAL A 335 12.32 21.57 -0.31
C VAL A 335 12.83 23.02 -0.28
N LYS A 336 12.09 23.95 -0.90
CA LYS A 336 12.42 25.39 -0.90
C LYS A 336 12.54 25.96 0.52
N LYS A 337 11.63 25.57 1.43
CA LYS A 337 11.66 25.99 2.84
C LYS A 337 12.89 25.44 3.57
N LYS A 338 13.33 24.22 3.27
CA LYS A 338 14.54 23.62 3.86
C LYS A 338 15.82 24.32 3.38
N GLU A 339 15.93 24.58 2.08
CA GLU A 339 17.07 25.30 1.48
C GLU A 339 17.20 26.71 2.07
N ALA A 340 16.12 27.48 2.09
CA ALA A 340 16.11 28.84 2.68
C ALA A 340 16.41 28.87 4.19
N ARG A 341 16.21 27.76 4.92
CA ARG A 341 16.61 27.63 6.33
C ARG A 341 18.08 27.24 6.47
N GLY A 342 18.59 26.41 5.56
CA GLY A 342 20.00 26.03 5.49
C GLY A 342 20.90 27.23 5.21
N GLU A 343 20.55 28.03 4.20
CA GLU A 343 21.27 29.25 3.83
C GLU A 343 21.31 30.26 4.98
N ARG A 344 20.18 30.47 5.67
CA ARG A 344 20.10 31.35 6.86
C ARG A 344 20.94 30.86 8.04
N ARG A 345 21.19 29.56 8.16
CA ARG A 345 22.09 29.00 9.19
C ARG A 345 23.55 29.17 8.79
N ALA A 346 23.88 28.97 7.51
CA ALA A 346 25.24 29.18 6.99
C ALA A 346 25.69 30.64 7.04
N GLN A 347 24.77 31.61 6.91
CA GLN A 347 25.07 33.05 7.03
C GLN A 347 25.23 33.56 8.48
N ARG A 348 24.92 32.72 9.48
CA ARG A 348 25.01 33.05 10.92
C ARG A 348 26.20 32.38 11.62
N GLN A 349 26.96 31.57 10.89
CA GLN A 349 28.24 31.00 11.28
C GLN A 349 29.34 31.75 10.55
#